data_AF-A0A3C1VTE5-F1
#
_entry.id   AF-A0A3C1VTE5-F1
#
_cell.length_a   1.000
_cell.length_b   1.000
_cell.length_c   1.000
_cell.angle_alpha   90.00
_cell.angle_beta   90.00
_cell.angle_gamma   90.00
#
_symmetry.space_group_name_H-M   'P 1'
#
loop_
_entity.id
_entity.type
_entity.pdbx_description
1 polymer ?
#
loop_
_entity_poly.entity_id
_entity_poly.type
_entity_poly.pdbx_seq_one_letter_code
_entity_poly.pdbx_strand_id
1 'polypeptide(L)'
;GHKAWQEDFDVIAGEDFVVPEVALEPADGLVFIRSNPSAASVTIGGVFQGLTPLEVALTPNENHQVTFFKDGYQSSTSSVRTEPNQEREISVRLDPVLANVSVVSEPPDAELYVNGEFRGAANQTIELMAANQQIEIRKDGYVPYTTEFTSRPGLDQIIRVTLKSLEQARLDQIRPEITSAAGQDLKLFYPGSFTMGASRREAGRRPNENLRDIKLERPFYMAYREVTNAELRLFDSEHSSGTIQGLTLDNEGQPAVQVSWTRAALYCNWLSEQEGLPLYYQVEGEEVIGFNPDALGYRLPTEAEWAWVARTDGSGNVLKYPWGDQLPPPENAGNFADVTVRAYLGEVMFDYNDNYFATAPVASFAPNQYGIFDLAGNVSEWVHDYYGAVGAVGGPEVDPKGPELGQFHTIRGSSWAHGAITELRLSFRDFGEEPRDDVGFRIARYLEE
;
A
#
# COMPACT_ATOMS: atom_id res chain seq x y z
N GLY A 1 25.78 -14.62 -66.77
CA GLY A 1 25.47 -16.07 -66.91
C GLY A 1 24.00 -16.24 -67.19
N HIS A 2 23.55 -17.45 -67.55
CA HIS A 2 22.13 -17.79 -67.67
C HIS A 2 21.72 -18.76 -66.54
N LYS A 3 20.45 -18.77 -66.14
CA LYS A 3 19.91 -19.73 -65.18
C LYS A 3 20.06 -21.15 -65.74
N ALA A 4 20.23 -22.12 -64.86
CA ALA A 4 20.17 -23.52 -65.25
C ALA A 4 18.78 -23.82 -65.80
N TRP A 5 18.71 -24.37 -67.01
CA TRP A 5 17.46 -24.81 -67.62
C TRP A 5 17.37 -26.33 -67.53
N GLN A 6 16.20 -26.81 -67.12
CA GLN A 6 15.86 -28.23 -67.07
C GLN A 6 14.40 -28.37 -67.50
N GLU A 7 14.14 -29.24 -68.47
CA GLU A 7 12.82 -29.56 -68.97
C GLU A 7 12.76 -31.05 -69.29
N ASP A 8 11.66 -31.69 -68.91
CA ASP A 8 11.42 -33.11 -69.18
C ASP A 8 10.60 -33.23 -70.47
N PHE A 9 11.05 -34.11 -71.37
CA PHE A 9 10.38 -34.35 -72.66
C PHE A 9 9.86 -35.77 -72.74
N ASP A 10 8.60 -35.90 -73.16
CA ASP A 10 8.03 -37.17 -73.57
C ASP A 10 8.39 -37.45 -75.03
N VAL A 11 9.20 -38.49 -75.28
CA VAL A 11 9.67 -38.87 -76.62
C VAL A 11 9.12 -40.23 -77.05
N ILE A 12 8.80 -40.37 -78.34
CA ILE A 12 8.24 -41.60 -78.93
C ILE A 12 9.35 -42.49 -79.47
N ALA A 13 9.35 -43.77 -79.09
CA ALA A 13 10.38 -44.71 -79.48
C ALA A 13 10.41 -44.95 -81.01
N GLY A 14 11.55 -44.67 -81.64
CA GLY A 14 11.78 -44.87 -83.07
C GLY A 14 11.52 -43.63 -83.94
N GLU A 15 11.12 -42.50 -83.37
CA GLU A 15 10.99 -41.21 -84.06
C GLU A 15 12.12 -40.26 -83.64
N ASP A 16 12.60 -39.44 -84.58
CA ASP A 16 13.57 -38.40 -84.30
C ASP A 16 12.89 -37.26 -83.53
N PHE A 17 13.37 -36.97 -82.33
CA PHE A 17 12.90 -35.85 -81.51
C PHE A 17 13.93 -34.72 -81.50
N VAL A 18 13.50 -33.52 -81.87
CA VAL A 18 14.31 -32.31 -81.83
C VAL A 18 13.85 -31.47 -80.64
N VAL A 19 14.76 -31.25 -79.69
CA VAL A 19 14.51 -30.32 -78.58
C VAL A 19 14.28 -28.93 -79.18
N PRO A 20 13.15 -28.26 -78.87
CA PRO A 20 12.91 -26.90 -79.37
C PRO A 20 13.99 -25.94 -78.89
N GLU A 21 14.17 -24.82 -79.59
CA GLU A 21 15.15 -23.81 -79.20
C GLU A 21 14.88 -23.31 -77.77
N VAL A 22 15.87 -23.50 -76.90
CA VAL A 22 15.80 -23.11 -75.50
C VAL A 22 16.35 -21.70 -75.33
N ALA A 23 15.46 -20.73 -75.16
CA ALA A 23 15.83 -19.39 -74.76
C ALA A 23 16.17 -19.39 -73.26
N LEU A 24 17.45 -19.45 -72.92
CA LEU A 24 17.88 -19.44 -71.52
C LEU A 24 17.60 -18.08 -70.87
N GLU A 25 17.00 -18.10 -69.68
CA GLU A 25 16.80 -16.89 -68.88
C GLU A 25 18.14 -16.39 -68.34
N PRO A 26 18.42 -15.07 -68.41
CA PRO A 26 19.58 -14.49 -67.74
C PRO A 26 19.59 -14.80 -66.23
N ALA A 27 20.76 -15.12 -65.68
CA ALA A 27 20.92 -15.31 -64.23
C ALA A 27 20.68 -14.00 -63.49
N ASP A 28 19.97 -14.06 -62.36
CA ASP A 28 19.68 -12.88 -61.55
C ASP A 28 20.98 -12.23 -61.03
N GLY A 29 20.95 -10.91 -60.87
CA GLY A 29 22.02 -10.20 -60.18
C GLY A 29 21.77 -10.21 -58.68
N LEU A 30 22.83 -10.35 -57.88
CA LEU A 30 22.74 -10.36 -56.43
C LEU A 30 23.02 -8.96 -55.89
N VAL A 31 22.09 -8.40 -55.11
CA VAL A 31 22.24 -7.06 -54.54
C VAL A 31 22.30 -7.12 -53.03
N PHE A 32 23.42 -6.63 -52.48
CA PHE A 32 23.62 -6.39 -51.06
C PHE A 32 23.13 -4.99 -50.70
N ILE A 33 22.11 -4.91 -49.86
CA ILE A 33 21.41 -3.68 -49.50
C ILE A 33 21.73 -3.32 -48.05
N ARG A 34 22.33 -2.14 -47.85
CA ARG A 34 22.62 -1.58 -46.53
C ARG A 34 21.93 -0.23 -46.33
N SER A 35 21.72 0.13 -45.07
CA SER A 35 21.31 1.49 -44.71
C SER A 35 22.00 1.98 -43.45
N ASN A 36 22.09 3.30 -43.31
CA ASN A 36 22.47 3.99 -42.09
C ASN A 36 21.34 4.94 -41.67
N PRO A 37 20.65 4.70 -40.56
CA PRO A 37 20.81 3.56 -39.63
C PRO A 37 20.40 2.22 -40.25
N SER A 38 20.86 1.12 -39.63
CA SER A 38 20.49 -0.26 -40.03
C SER A 38 19.05 -0.60 -39.67
N ALA A 39 18.57 -1.78 -40.09
CA ALA A 39 17.19 -2.23 -39.91
C ALA A 39 16.16 -1.25 -40.48
N ALA A 40 16.42 -0.74 -41.68
CA ALA A 40 15.40 -0.07 -42.48
C ALA A 40 14.62 -1.13 -43.27
N SER A 41 13.30 -0.96 -43.34
CA SER A 41 12.43 -1.74 -44.19
C SER A 41 12.73 -1.48 -45.65
N VAL A 42 12.90 -2.54 -46.44
CA VAL A 42 13.19 -2.49 -47.86
C VAL A 42 12.01 -3.04 -48.64
N THR A 43 11.49 -2.24 -49.57
CA THR A 43 10.48 -2.69 -50.55
C THR A 43 11.03 -2.56 -51.96
N ILE A 44 10.77 -3.55 -52.80
CA ILE A 44 11.15 -3.54 -54.22
C ILE A 44 9.89 -3.70 -55.06
N GLY A 45 9.63 -2.73 -55.94
CA GLY A 45 8.36 -2.70 -56.70
C GLY A 45 7.11 -2.64 -55.81
N GLY A 46 7.24 -2.08 -54.59
CA GLY A 46 6.16 -2.02 -53.59
C GLY A 46 6.00 -3.28 -52.73
N VAL A 47 6.76 -4.36 -52.98
CA VAL A 47 6.71 -5.59 -52.19
C VAL A 47 7.81 -5.60 -51.12
N PHE A 48 7.44 -5.88 -49.88
CA PHE A 48 8.38 -5.98 -48.76
C PHE A 48 9.34 -7.15 -48.92
N GLN A 49 10.65 -6.87 -48.79
CA GLN A 49 11.72 -7.86 -48.95
C GLN A 49 12.43 -8.19 -47.64
N GLY A 50 12.39 -7.29 -46.64
CA GLY A 50 13.06 -7.51 -45.36
C GLY A 50 13.63 -6.23 -44.75
N LEU A 51 14.52 -6.40 -43.78
CA LEU A 51 15.22 -5.31 -43.08
C LEU A 51 16.70 -5.30 -43.47
N THR A 52 17.31 -4.12 -43.59
CA THR A 52 18.75 -4.00 -43.84
C THR A 52 19.62 -4.44 -42.64
N PRO A 53 20.82 -5.01 -42.85
CA PRO A 53 21.38 -5.41 -44.14
C PRO A 53 20.66 -6.62 -44.72
N LEU A 54 20.40 -6.61 -46.03
CA LEU A 54 19.63 -7.62 -46.75
C LEU A 54 20.32 -7.97 -48.07
N GLU A 55 20.25 -9.24 -48.47
CA GLU A 55 20.69 -9.72 -49.79
C GLU A 55 19.46 -10.11 -50.61
N VAL A 56 19.34 -9.62 -51.84
CA VAL A 56 18.19 -9.88 -52.73
C VAL A 56 18.67 -10.18 -54.14
N ALA A 57 18.11 -11.23 -54.76
CA ALA A 57 18.29 -11.52 -56.17
C ALA A 57 17.31 -10.69 -57.02
N LEU A 58 17.82 -9.96 -58.01
CA LEU A 58 17.04 -9.10 -58.90
C LEU A 58 17.19 -9.53 -60.36
N THR A 59 16.08 -9.48 -61.10
CA THR A 59 16.09 -9.73 -62.55
C THR A 59 17.07 -8.76 -63.23
N PRO A 60 17.99 -9.26 -64.06
CA PRO A 60 19.06 -8.44 -64.61
C PRO A 60 18.54 -7.61 -65.79
N ASN A 61 19.28 -6.56 -66.14
CA ASN A 61 19.00 -5.63 -67.21
C ASN A 61 17.68 -4.84 -67.07
N GLU A 62 17.01 -4.89 -65.92
CA GLU A 62 15.83 -4.11 -65.57
C GLU A 62 16.12 -3.11 -64.44
N ASN A 63 15.39 -1.98 -64.41
CA ASN A 63 15.50 -1.02 -63.31
C ASN A 63 14.54 -1.42 -62.20
N HIS A 64 15.08 -1.72 -61.03
CA HIS A 64 14.32 -1.99 -59.82
C HIS A 64 14.30 -0.75 -58.92
N GLN A 65 13.11 -0.30 -58.53
CA GLN A 65 12.98 0.73 -57.49
C GLN A 65 13.05 0.07 -56.12
N VAL A 66 14.02 0.49 -55.33
CA VAL A 66 14.23 0.08 -53.95
C VAL A 66 13.88 1.26 -53.05
N THR A 67 12.80 1.12 -52.29
CA THR A 67 12.36 2.12 -51.31
C THR A 67 12.73 1.65 -49.92
N PHE A 68 13.28 2.59 -49.14
CA PHE A 68 13.74 2.41 -47.78
C PHE A 68 12.85 3.20 -46.84
N PHE A 69 12.33 2.52 -45.83
CA PHE A 69 11.48 3.11 -44.80
C PHE A 69 12.02 2.79 -43.41
N LYS A 70 12.05 3.78 -42.53
CA LYS A 70 12.34 3.59 -41.11
C LYS A 70 11.61 4.66 -40.31
N ASP A 71 10.97 4.25 -39.22
CA ASP A 71 10.24 5.16 -38.35
C ASP A 71 11.14 6.30 -37.85
N GLY A 72 10.65 7.53 -37.96
CA GLY A 72 11.41 8.72 -37.61
C GLY A 72 12.41 9.21 -38.67
N TYR A 73 12.47 8.57 -39.84
CA TYR A 73 13.36 8.96 -40.94
C TYR A 73 12.60 9.25 -42.23
N GLN A 74 13.16 10.12 -43.07
CA GLN A 74 12.64 10.40 -44.39
C GLN A 74 12.83 9.18 -45.30
N SER A 75 11.75 8.73 -45.95
CA SER A 75 11.81 7.62 -46.90
C SER A 75 12.75 7.97 -48.06
N SER A 76 13.63 7.05 -48.43
CA SER A 76 14.53 7.22 -49.56
C SER A 76 14.22 6.18 -50.64
N THR A 77 14.37 6.56 -51.90
CA THR A 77 14.18 5.64 -53.04
C THR A 77 15.40 5.67 -53.94
N SER A 78 15.90 4.49 -54.31
CA SER A 78 17.02 4.31 -55.20
C SER A 78 16.63 3.41 -56.38
N SER A 79 17.22 3.64 -57.55
CA SER A 79 17.07 2.75 -58.71
C SER A 79 18.32 1.89 -58.83
N VAL A 80 18.15 0.57 -58.92
CA VAL A 80 19.23 -0.39 -59.13
C VAL A 80 18.97 -1.21 -60.37
N ARG A 81 20.02 -1.41 -61.16
CA ARG A 81 20.05 -2.29 -62.32
C ARG A 81 21.28 -3.17 -62.22
N THR A 82 21.11 -4.46 -62.42
CA THR A 82 22.18 -5.46 -62.37
C THR A 82 22.42 -6.06 -63.74
N GLU A 83 23.64 -6.47 -64.03
CA GLU A 83 23.94 -7.37 -65.16
C GLU A 83 23.77 -8.84 -64.74
N PRO A 84 23.64 -9.78 -65.69
CA PRO A 84 23.42 -11.19 -65.34
C PRO A 84 24.60 -11.79 -64.56
N ASN A 85 24.33 -12.34 -63.36
CA ASN A 85 25.33 -12.83 -62.41
C ASN A 85 26.27 -11.75 -61.85
N GLN A 86 25.84 -10.48 -61.85
CA GLN A 86 26.57 -9.39 -61.19
C GLN A 86 26.23 -9.33 -59.70
N GLU A 87 27.25 -9.23 -58.87
CA GLU A 87 27.11 -8.82 -57.47
C GLU A 87 27.24 -7.30 -57.38
N ARG A 88 26.31 -6.65 -56.67
CA ARG A 88 26.30 -5.21 -56.48
C ARG A 88 25.95 -4.85 -55.04
N GLU A 89 26.59 -3.82 -54.51
CA GLU A 89 26.23 -3.26 -53.21
C GLU A 89 25.55 -1.90 -53.38
N ILE A 90 24.48 -1.67 -52.62
CA ILE A 90 23.84 -0.36 -52.47
C ILE A 90 23.78 -0.01 -50.98
N SER A 91 24.09 1.24 -50.66
CA SER A 91 24.04 1.76 -49.30
C SER A 91 23.35 3.12 -49.31
N VAL A 92 22.36 3.30 -48.44
CA VAL A 92 21.61 4.56 -48.30
C VAL A 92 21.76 5.13 -46.90
N ARG A 93 21.88 6.46 -46.81
CA ARG A 93 21.74 7.18 -45.55
C ARG A 93 20.32 7.72 -45.48
N LEU A 94 19.60 7.45 -44.40
CA LEU A 94 18.28 8.02 -44.15
C LEU A 94 18.44 9.24 -43.24
N ASP A 95 17.81 10.35 -43.61
CA ASP A 95 17.83 11.58 -42.82
C ASP A 95 16.72 11.54 -41.76
N PRO A 96 17.02 11.84 -40.49
CA PRO A 96 16.02 11.83 -39.43
C PRO A 96 15.03 12.99 -39.63
N VAL A 97 13.76 12.72 -39.36
CA VAL A 97 12.73 13.75 -39.32
C VAL A 97 12.63 14.23 -37.87
N LEU A 98 12.94 15.51 -37.65
CA LEU A 98 12.99 16.12 -36.31
C LEU A 98 11.80 17.06 -36.07
N ALA A 99 11.40 17.19 -34.81
CA ALA A 99 10.39 18.13 -34.34
C ALA A 99 10.86 18.81 -33.05
N ASN A 100 10.59 20.11 -32.94
CA ASN A 100 10.85 20.87 -31.71
C ASN A 100 9.77 20.58 -30.68
N VAL A 101 10.19 20.21 -29.47
CA VAL A 101 9.32 19.91 -28.34
C VAL A 101 9.79 20.69 -27.12
N SER A 102 8.91 21.53 -26.58
CA SER A 102 9.16 22.26 -25.35
C SER A 102 8.84 21.36 -24.16
N VAL A 103 9.79 21.18 -23.26
CA VAL A 103 9.58 20.46 -22.00
C VAL A 103 9.54 21.51 -20.89
N VAL A 104 8.53 21.40 -20.03
CA VAL A 104 8.32 22.27 -18.88
C VAL A 104 8.07 21.40 -17.66
N SER A 105 8.93 21.51 -16.66
CA SER A 105 8.83 20.82 -15.38
C SER A 105 8.73 21.78 -14.20
N GLU A 106 7.98 21.37 -13.20
CA GLU A 106 8.09 21.85 -11.82
C GLU A 106 8.53 20.67 -10.93
N PRO A 107 9.63 20.78 -10.18
CA PRO A 107 10.53 21.93 -10.07
C PRO A 107 11.35 22.19 -11.35
N PRO A 108 11.84 23.43 -11.54
CA PRO A 108 12.42 23.88 -12.80
C PRO A 108 13.81 23.29 -13.12
N ASP A 109 14.46 22.71 -12.12
CA ASP A 109 15.79 22.12 -12.17
C ASP A 109 15.76 20.58 -12.21
N ALA A 110 14.63 19.98 -12.60
CA ALA A 110 14.55 18.56 -12.88
C ALA A 110 15.38 18.19 -14.12
N GLU A 111 15.88 16.97 -14.16
CA GLU A 111 16.67 16.41 -15.25
C GLU A 111 15.79 15.74 -16.29
N LEU A 112 16.14 15.89 -17.57
CA LEU A 112 15.45 15.26 -18.69
C LEU A 112 16.30 14.16 -19.32
N TYR A 113 15.68 13.01 -19.55
CA TYR A 113 16.22 11.86 -20.23
C TYR A 113 15.33 11.48 -21.40
N VAL A 114 15.94 11.14 -22.54
CA VAL A 114 15.24 10.67 -23.74
C VAL A 114 15.83 9.33 -24.15
N ASN A 115 15.02 8.27 -24.14
CA ASN A 115 15.47 6.90 -24.36
C ASN A 115 16.66 6.50 -23.44
N GLY A 116 16.64 6.98 -22.18
CA GLY A 116 17.69 6.77 -21.19
C GLY A 116 18.93 7.66 -21.32
N GLU A 117 19.02 8.52 -22.34
CA GLU A 117 20.13 9.45 -22.52
C GLU A 117 19.85 10.81 -21.87
N PHE A 118 20.78 11.31 -21.05
CA PHE A 118 20.66 12.62 -20.40
C PHE A 118 20.69 13.78 -21.41
N ARG A 119 19.71 14.69 -21.30
CA ARG A 119 19.55 15.84 -22.19
C ARG A 119 19.66 17.20 -21.47
N GLY A 120 20.01 17.22 -20.19
CA GLY A 120 20.12 18.46 -19.40
C GLY A 120 18.88 18.74 -18.55
N ALA A 121 18.67 20.00 -18.17
CA ALA A 121 17.50 20.42 -17.39
C ALA A 121 16.21 20.30 -18.21
N ALA A 122 15.09 19.94 -17.58
CA ALA A 122 13.84 19.70 -18.28
C ALA A 122 13.21 20.96 -18.87
N ASN A 123 13.40 22.13 -18.26
CA ASN A 123 12.88 23.41 -18.80
C ASN A 123 13.69 23.91 -20.01
N GLN A 124 13.43 23.31 -21.18
CA GLN A 124 14.09 23.66 -22.43
C GLN A 124 13.25 23.24 -23.65
N THR A 125 13.69 23.63 -24.85
CA THR A 125 13.18 23.08 -26.11
C THR A 125 14.23 22.14 -26.69
N ILE A 126 13.81 20.91 -27.00
CA ILE A 126 14.68 19.89 -27.59
C ILE A 126 14.15 19.45 -28.96
N GLU A 127 15.06 18.97 -29.80
CA GLU A 127 14.71 18.30 -31.05
C GLU A 127 14.53 16.80 -30.78
N LEU A 128 13.32 16.31 -31.03
CA LEU A 128 12.98 14.90 -30.95
C LEU A 128 12.76 14.33 -32.34
N MET A 129 13.06 13.05 -32.50
CA MET A 129 12.78 12.33 -33.73
C MET A 129 11.27 12.11 -33.84
N ALA A 130 10.74 12.12 -35.06
CA ALA A 130 9.34 11.82 -35.37
C ALA A 130 9.03 10.31 -35.24
N ALA A 131 9.46 9.73 -34.14
CA ALA A 131 9.27 8.34 -33.74
C ALA A 131 8.85 8.31 -32.28
N ASN A 132 8.39 7.15 -31.81
CA ASN A 132 8.09 6.97 -30.40
C ASN A 132 9.40 6.98 -29.59
N GLN A 133 9.44 7.79 -28.54
CA GLN A 133 10.58 7.92 -27.64
C GLN A 133 10.11 7.95 -26.19
N GLN A 134 10.84 7.28 -25.32
CA GLN A 134 10.60 7.33 -23.89
C GLN A 134 11.18 8.63 -23.33
N ILE A 135 10.34 9.41 -22.66
CA ILE A 135 10.71 10.62 -21.96
C ILE A 135 10.67 10.33 -20.46
N GLU A 136 11.78 10.56 -19.78
CA GLU A 136 11.87 10.48 -18.33
C GLU A 136 12.31 11.83 -17.77
N ILE A 137 11.58 12.34 -16.78
CA ILE A 137 11.92 13.55 -16.05
C ILE A 137 12.08 13.16 -14.58
N ARG A 138 13.24 13.43 -14.00
CA ARG A 138 13.56 13.01 -12.64
C ARG A 138 14.26 14.10 -11.85
N LYS A 139 14.17 13.98 -10.53
CA LYS A 139 14.91 14.81 -9.60
C LYS A 139 15.01 14.10 -8.26
N ASP A 140 16.16 14.23 -7.61
CA ASP A 140 16.36 13.73 -6.24
C ASP A 140 15.30 14.31 -5.29
N GLY A 141 14.67 13.44 -4.50
CA GLY A 141 13.59 13.82 -3.59
C GLY A 141 12.20 13.88 -4.23
N TYR A 142 12.05 13.49 -5.50
CA TYR A 142 10.79 13.47 -6.22
C TYR A 142 10.53 12.10 -6.87
N VAL A 143 9.25 11.79 -7.12
CA VAL A 143 8.86 10.63 -7.92
C VAL A 143 9.17 10.91 -9.39
N PRO A 144 9.95 10.06 -10.10
CA PRO A 144 10.24 10.27 -11.50
C PRO A 144 8.99 10.13 -12.36
N TYR A 145 8.90 10.94 -13.41
CA TYR A 145 7.85 10.87 -14.42
C TYR A 145 8.39 10.21 -15.68
N THR A 146 7.72 9.15 -16.16
CA THR A 146 8.10 8.45 -17.40
C THR A 146 6.88 8.35 -18.32
N THR A 147 7.06 8.64 -19.61
CA THR A 147 6.01 8.53 -20.63
C THR A 147 6.58 8.18 -21.99
N GLU A 148 5.76 7.58 -22.85
CA GLU A 148 6.07 7.37 -24.27
C GLU A 148 5.53 8.56 -25.07
N PHE A 149 6.39 9.21 -25.86
CA PHE A 149 6.06 10.40 -26.62
C PHE A 149 6.45 10.24 -28.09
N THR A 150 5.49 10.42 -28.99
CA THR A 150 5.73 10.43 -30.44
C THR A 150 5.61 11.86 -30.97
N SER A 151 6.73 12.44 -31.39
CA SER A 151 6.75 13.81 -31.88
C SER A 151 6.14 13.96 -33.28
N ARG A 152 5.41 15.06 -33.50
CA ARG A 152 4.76 15.40 -34.78
C ARG A 152 5.44 16.60 -35.45
N PRO A 153 6.17 16.41 -36.56
CA PRO A 153 6.81 17.49 -37.31
C PRO A 153 5.82 18.56 -37.77
N GLY A 154 6.23 19.82 -37.72
CA GLY A 154 5.42 20.96 -38.18
C GLY A 154 4.37 21.46 -37.18
N LEU A 155 4.32 20.89 -35.96
CA LEU A 155 3.48 21.36 -34.86
C LEU A 155 4.32 21.69 -33.64
N ASP A 156 4.02 22.83 -33.01
CA ASP A 156 4.57 23.17 -31.70
C ASP A 156 3.99 22.23 -30.64
N GLN A 157 4.86 21.52 -29.93
CA GLN A 157 4.47 20.52 -28.93
C GLN A 157 5.09 20.86 -27.58
N ILE A 158 4.33 20.64 -26.52
CA ILE A 158 4.75 20.94 -25.15
C ILE A 158 4.46 19.75 -24.24
N ILE A 159 5.45 19.30 -23.48
CA ILE A 159 5.32 18.33 -22.39
C ILE A 159 5.37 19.13 -21.07
N ARG A 160 4.25 19.16 -20.33
CA ARG A 160 4.16 19.82 -19.01
C ARG A 160 4.08 18.79 -17.90
N VAL A 161 4.98 18.87 -16.93
CA VAL A 161 5.07 17.92 -15.82
C VAL A 161 5.25 18.66 -14.49
N THR A 162 4.51 18.27 -13.48
CA THR A 162 4.78 18.68 -12.08
C THR A 162 5.14 17.40 -11.32
N LEU A 163 6.40 17.28 -10.93
CA LEU A 163 6.86 16.15 -10.12
C LEU A 163 6.31 16.28 -8.71
N LYS A 164 5.81 15.17 -8.16
CA LYS A 164 5.45 15.10 -6.74
C LYS A 164 6.71 14.85 -5.92
N SER A 165 6.91 15.62 -4.84
CA SER A 165 7.95 15.29 -3.88
C SER A 165 7.65 13.93 -3.25
N LEU A 166 8.69 13.22 -2.79
CA LEU A 166 8.50 11.95 -2.08
C LEU A 166 7.62 12.13 -0.83
N GLU A 167 7.76 13.27 -0.14
CA GLU A 167 6.92 13.62 1.02
C GLU A 167 5.45 13.79 0.62
N GLN A 168 5.16 14.48 -0.50
CA GLN A 168 3.79 14.67 -0.96
C GLN A 168 3.18 13.37 -1.50
N ALA A 169 3.98 12.57 -2.20
CA ALA A 169 3.56 11.24 -2.62
C ALA A 169 3.27 10.33 -1.42
N ARG A 170 4.04 10.44 -0.33
CA ARG A 170 3.78 9.75 0.93
C ARG A 170 2.47 10.21 1.55
N LEU A 171 2.27 11.53 1.73
CA LEU A 171 1.02 12.08 2.28
C LEU A 171 -0.22 11.68 1.46
N ASP A 172 -0.13 11.67 0.13
CA ASP A 172 -1.21 11.24 -0.76
C ASP A 172 -1.56 9.75 -0.59
N GLN A 173 -0.63 8.93 -0.10
CA GLN A 173 -0.84 7.50 0.15
C GLN A 173 -1.39 7.22 1.55
N ILE A 174 -1.34 8.18 2.47
CA ILE A 174 -1.85 8.02 3.83
C ILE A 174 -3.36 7.93 3.79
N ARG A 175 -3.88 6.74 4.08
CA ARG A 175 -5.32 6.49 4.15
C ARG A 175 -5.81 6.86 5.54
N PRO A 176 -6.95 7.55 5.68
CA PRO A 176 -7.54 7.83 7.00
C PRO A 176 -8.01 6.55 7.71
N GLU A 177 -8.16 5.46 6.95
CA GLU A 177 -8.58 4.15 7.43
C GLU A 177 -7.82 3.05 6.69
N ILE A 178 -7.45 1.99 7.41
CA ILE A 178 -6.82 0.78 6.88
C ILE A 178 -7.55 -0.44 7.40
N THR A 179 -7.50 -1.55 6.66
CA THR A 179 -8.06 -2.83 7.08
C THR A 179 -6.92 -3.82 7.29
N SER A 180 -6.88 -4.48 8.44
CA SER A 180 -5.86 -5.50 8.73
C SER A 180 -6.09 -6.79 7.94
N ALA A 181 -5.09 -7.67 7.88
CA ALA A 181 -5.22 -9.01 7.32
C ALA A 181 -6.35 -9.87 7.95
N ALA A 182 -6.74 -9.59 9.20
CA ALA A 182 -7.87 -10.24 9.87
C ALA A 182 -9.23 -9.60 9.57
N GLY A 183 -9.27 -8.51 8.79
CA GLY A 183 -10.51 -7.80 8.45
C GLY A 183 -10.93 -6.71 9.46
N GLN A 184 -10.02 -6.26 10.32
CA GLN A 184 -10.30 -5.19 11.29
C GLN A 184 -10.02 -3.84 10.64
N ASP A 185 -10.97 -2.91 10.72
CA ASP A 185 -10.77 -1.53 10.27
C ASP A 185 -10.15 -0.69 11.41
N LEU A 186 -9.10 0.07 11.07
CA LEU A 186 -8.40 0.97 11.97
C LEU A 186 -8.43 2.40 11.44
N LYS A 187 -8.72 3.34 12.35
CA LYS A 187 -8.76 4.77 12.07
C LYS A 187 -7.44 5.44 12.38
N LEU A 188 -6.98 6.33 11.49
CA LEU A 188 -5.82 7.18 11.72
C LEU A 188 -6.12 8.34 12.68
N PHE A 189 -5.24 8.54 13.65
CA PHE A 189 -5.27 9.63 14.59
C PHE A 189 -3.99 10.48 14.48
N TYR A 190 -4.19 11.80 14.53
CA TYR A 190 -3.14 12.79 14.75
C TYR A 190 -3.31 13.34 16.16
N PRO A 191 -2.75 12.66 17.17
CA PRO A 191 -3.01 13.01 18.55
C PRO A 191 -2.26 14.30 18.92
N GLY A 192 -2.58 14.83 20.09
CA GLY A 192 -1.95 16.03 20.61
C GLY A 192 -1.77 15.96 22.12
N SER A 193 -1.56 17.11 22.74
CA SER A 193 -1.43 17.19 24.19
C SER A 193 -2.75 17.01 24.92
N PHE A 194 -2.74 16.31 26.05
CA PHE A 194 -3.88 16.21 26.96
C PHE A 194 -3.41 15.90 28.39
N THR A 195 -4.27 16.15 29.37
CA THR A 195 -4.03 15.73 30.75
C THR A 195 -4.69 14.38 31.02
N MET A 196 -3.88 13.36 31.24
CA MET A 196 -4.29 12.01 31.60
C MET A 196 -4.52 11.89 33.12
N GLY A 197 -5.36 10.94 33.55
CA GLY A 197 -5.68 10.71 34.97
C GLY A 197 -6.87 11.51 35.48
N ALA A 198 -7.07 11.51 36.81
CA ALA A 198 -8.24 12.12 37.45
C ALA A 198 -7.85 13.09 38.57
N SER A 199 -8.63 14.16 38.72
CA SER A 199 -8.45 15.12 39.81
C SER A 199 -8.71 14.46 41.17
N ARG A 200 -7.97 14.86 42.21
CA ARG A 200 -8.19 14.36 43.59
C ARG A 200 -9.60 14.60 44.14
N ARG A 201 -10.37 15.50 43.52
CA ARG A 201 -11.76 15.81 43.89
C ARG A 201 -12.79 15.03 43.08
N GLU A 202 -12.37 14.27 42.08
CA GLU A 202 -13.27 13.49 41.23
C GLU A 202 -13.82 12.27 42.00
N ALA A 203 -15.15 12.18 42.12
CA ALA A 203 -15.80 11.05 42.78
C ALA A 203 -15.50 9.74 42.03
N GLY A 204 -15.18 8.69 42.78
CA GLY A 204 -14.80 7.37 42.27
C GLY A 204 -13.30 7.22 42.00
N ARG A 205 -12.49 8.28 42.08
CA ARG A 205 -11.04 8.21 41.79
C ARG A 205 -10.29 7.22 42.68
N ARG A 206 -9.45 6.39 42.07
CA ARG A 206 -8.45 5.57 42.77
C ARG A 206 -7.08 6.27 42.89
N PRO A 207 -6.22 5.87 43.86
CA PRO A 207 -4.91 6.48 44.06
C PRO A 207 -3.94 6.40 42.87
N ASN A 208 -4.11 5.39 42.01
CA ASN A 208 -3.29 5.11 40.82
C ASN A 208 -3.62 6.01 39.60
N GLU A 209 -4.58 6.92 39.72
CA GLU A 209 -5.05 7.80 38.65
C GLU A 209 -4.53 9.23 38.83
N ASN A 210 -3.21 9.39 38.93
CA ASN A 210 -2.59 10.71 39.07
C ASN A 210 -2.67 11.51 37.77
N LEU A 211 -2.86 12.82 37.89
CA LEU A 211 -2.85 13.72 36.73
C LEU A 211 -1.44 13.78 36.14
N ARG A 212 -1.35 13.60 34.82
CA ARG A 212 -0.11 13.61 34.04
C ARG A 212 -0.33 14.38 32.75
N ASP A 213 0.57 15.30 32.43
CA ASP A 213 0.52 16.01 31.16
C ASP A 213 1.22 15.15 30.10
N ILE A 214 0.47 14.78 29.06
CA ILE A 214 0.96 13.91 28.00
C ILE A 214 1.00 14.71 26.70
N LYS A 215 2.03 14.46 25.89
CA LYS A 215 2.12 14.91 24.50
C LYS A 215 2.31 13.70 23.61
N LEU A 216 1.31 13.39 22.79
CA LEU A 216 1.45 12.36 21.76
C LEU A 216 1.86 13.05 20.45
N GLU A 217 3.00 12.66 19.89
CA GLU A 217 3.54 13.26 18.65
C GLU A 217 3.42 12.33 17.46
N ARG A 218 3.43 11.03 17.69
CA ARG A 218 3.38 10.03 16.61
C ARG A 218 1.93 9.74 16.20
N PRO A 219 1.56 9.95 14.93
CA PRO A 219 0.28 9.50 14.42
C PRO A 219 0.18 7.98 14.46
N PHE A 220 -1.00 7.47 14.76
CA PHE A 220 -1.24 6.03 14.88
C PHE A 220 -2.63 5.66 14.37
N TYR A 221 -2.74 4.45 13.85
CA TYR A 221 -3.99 3.78 13.57
C TYR A 221 -4.46 3.03 14.82
N MET A 222 -5.76 3.04 15.11
CA MET A 222 -6.37 2.23 16.17
C MET A 222 -7.68 1.62 15.68
N ALA A 223 -7.91 0.35 16.03
CA ALA A 223 -9.11 -0.37 15.65
C ALA A 223 -10.39 0.27 16.20
N TYR A 224 -11.44 0.30 15.38
CA TYR A 224 -12.74 0.84 15.76
C TYR A 224 -13.38 0.11 16.94
N ARG A 225 -13.05 -1.17 17.14
CA ARG A 225 -13.66 -2.08 18.09
C ARG A 225 -12.63 -3.04 18.67
N GLU A 226 -13.00 -3.77 19.72
CA GLU A 226 -12.17 -4.85 20.25
C GLU A 226 -11.99 -5.97 19.20
N VAL A 227 -10.92 -6.76 19.38
CA VAL A 227 -10.69 -7.97 18.60
C VAL A 227 -11.78 -8.97 18.92
N THR A 228 -12.39 -9.54 17.90
CA THR A 228 -13.48 -10.53 18.05
C THR A 228 -12.95 -11.96 18.13
N ASN A 229 -13.81 -12.86 18.59
CA ASN A 229 -13.51 -14.30 18.57
C ASN A 229 -13.21 -14.82 17.14
N ALA A 230 -13.93 -14.35 16.12
CA ALA A 230 -13.67 -14.76 14.73
C ALA A 230 -12.26 -14.35 14.27
N GLU A 231 -11.85 -13.12 14.59
CA GLU A 231 -10.54 -12.58 14.21
C GLU A 231 -9.40 -13.28 14.96
N LEU A 232 -9.55 -13.45 16.28
CA LEU A 232 -8.52 -14.12 17.08
C LEU A 232 -8.31 -15.58 16.64
N ARG A 233 -9.38 -16.27 16.19
CA ARG A 233 -9.27 -17.64 15.68
C ARG A 233 -8.52 -17.79 14.36
N LEU A 234 -8.28 -16.70 13.63
CA LEU A 234 -7.38 -16.72 12.47
C LEU A 234 -5.92 -16.93 12.88
N PHE A 235 -5.56 -16.46 14.08
CA PHE A 235 -4.26 -16.68 14.71
C PHE A 235 -4.23 -17.99 15.52
N ASP A 236 -5.28 -18.25 16.28
CA ASP A 236 -5.37 -19.37 17.22
C ASP A 236 -6.70 -20.10 17.08
N SER A 237 -6.72 -21.13 16.24
CA SER A 237 -7.96 -21.85 15.88
C SER A 237 -8.67 -22.51 17.07
N GLU A 238 -7.94 -22.76 18.16
CA GLU A 238 -8.46 -23.41 19.38
C GLU A 238 -8.92 -22.39 20.44
N HIS A 239 -8.85 -21.09 20.14
CA HIS A 239 -9.30 -20.05 21.07
C HIS A 239 -10.77 -20.23 21.44
N SER A 240 -11.05 -20.16 22.75
CA SER A 240 -12.40 -20.11 23.30
C SER A 240 -12.48 -19.11 24.45
N SER A 241 -13.43 -18.19 24.35
CA SER A 241 -13.80 -17.26 25.42
C SER A 241 -14.71 -17.88 26.49
N GLY A 242 -15.13 -19.13 26.31
CA GLY A 242 -15.85 -19.91 27.31
C GLY A 242 -17.32 -19.48 27.51
N THR A 243 -17.84 -19.77 28.70
CA THR A 243 -19.25 -19.54 29.05
C THR A 243 -19.39 -19.01 30.47
N ILE A 244 -20.42 -18.21 30.70
CA ILE A 244 -20.79 -17.72 32.02
C ILE A 244 -22.27 -18.01 32.30
N GLN A 245 -22.58 -18.69 33.40
CA GLN A 245 -23.95 -19.12 33.73
C GLN A 245 -24.67 -19.87 32.58
N GLY A 246 -23.92 -20.60 31.76
CA GLY A 246 -24.46 -21.32 30.58
C GLY A 246 -24.68 -20.45 29.34
N LEU A 247 -24.39 -19.15 29.39
CA LEU A 247 -24.36 -18.26 28.24
C LEU A 247 -22.96 -18.21 27.64
N THR A 248 -22.87 -18.23 26.32
CA THR A 248 -21.60 -18.19 25.60
C THR A 248 -21.02 -16.77 25.53
N LEU A 249 -19.71 -16.67 25.72
CA LEU A 249 -18.90 -15.49 25.43
C LEU A 249 -18.15 -15.63 24.09
N ASP A 250 -18.42 -16.72 23.36
CA ASP A 250 -17.54 -17.30 22.35
C ASP A 250 -18.10 -17.16 20.91
N ASN A 251 -19.21 -16.43 20.75
CA ASN A 251 -19.78 -16.16 19.43
C ASN A 251 -18.80 -15.33 18.57
N GLU A 252 -18.85 -15.54 17.26
CA GLU A 252 -17.92 -14.93 16.29
C GLU A 252 -17.80 -13.41 16.41
N GLY A 253 -18.92 -12.69 16.64
CA GLY A 253 -18.94 -11.23 16.76
C GLY A 253 -18.79 -10.68 18.18
N GLN A 254 -18.63 -11.53 19.21
CA GLN A 254 -18.32 -11.08 20.57
C GLN A 254 -16.82 -10.75 20.70
N PRO A 255 -16.43 -9.84 21.61
CA PRO A 255 -15.03 -9.57 21.89
C PRO A 255 -14.35 -10.84 22.42
N ALA A 256 -13.12 -11.07 21.97
CA ALA A 256 -12.30 -12.15 22.49
C ALA A 256 -11.84 -11.84 23.91
N VAL A 257 -12.30 -12.65 24.86
CA VAL A 257 -11.91 -12.66 26.28
C VAL A 257 -11.28 -14.01 26.64
N GLN A 258 -10.81 -14.17 27.89
CA GLN A 258 -9.94 -15.30 28.28
C GLN A 258 -8.62 -15.30 27.49
N VAL A 259 -8.10 -14.11 27.20
CA VAL A 259 -6.83 -13.89 26.49
C VAL A 259 -5.84 -13.20 27.44
N SER A 260 -4.64 -13.76 27.60
CA SER A 260 -3.56 -13.11 28.34
C SER A 260 -2.95 -11.96 27.53
N TRP A 261 -2.29 -11.02 28.21
CA TRP A 261 -1.57 -9.94 27.54
C TRP A 261 -0.58 -10.47 26.49
N THR A 262 0.19 -11.50 26.84
CA THR A 262 1.16 -12.14 25.94
C THR A 262 0.50 -12.65 24.67
N ARG A 263 -0.64 -13.35 24.78
CA ARG A 263 -1.36 -13.89 23.61
C ARG A 263 -1.91 -12.76 22.72
N ALA A 264 -2.36 -11.65 23.32
CA ALA A 264 -2.77 -10.46 22.59
C ALA A 264 -1.59 -9.77 21.86
N ALA A 265 -0.41 -9.71 22.48
CA ALA A 265 0.81 -9.20 21.85
C ALA A 265 1.29 -10.10 20.69
N LEU A 266 1.21 -11.42 20.85
CA LEU A 266 1.53 -12.38 19.79
C LEU A 266 0.57 -12.28 18.61
N TYR A 267 -0.73 -12.07 18.85
CA TYR A 267 -1.70 -11.79 17.79
C TYR A 267 -1.31 -10.54 16.96
N CYS A 268 -0.84 -9.49 17.63
CA CYS A 268 -0.36 -8.27 16.96
C CYS A 268 0.88 -8.57 16.07
N ASN A 269 1.83 -9.36 16.56
CA ASN A 269 2.97 -9.77 15.75
C ASN A 269 2.53 -10.63 14.56
N TRP A 270 1.63 -11.59 14.76
CA TRP A 270 1.09 -12.43 13.69
C TRP A 270 0.42 -11.59 12.59
N LEU A 271 -0.38 -10.58 12.94
CA LEU A 271 -0.94 -9.63 11.97
C LEU A 271 0.15 -8.90 11.18
N SER A 272 1.22 -8.50 11.86
CA SER A 272 2.37 -7.86 11.21
C SER A 272 3.03 -8.78 10.19
N GLU A 273 3.17 -10.06 10.50
CA GLU A 273 3.70 -11.06 9.58
C GLU A 273 2.82 -11.27 8.35
N GLN A 274 1.48 -11.28 8.52
CA GLN A 274 0.54 -11.43 7.41
C GLN A 274 0.68 -10.29 6.38
N GLU A 275 1.12 -9.11 6.83
CA GLU A 275 1.28 -7.92 5.99
C GLU A 275 2.75 -7.60 5.65
N GLY A 276 3.70 -8.45 6.07
CA GLY A 276 5.13 -8.23 5.82
C GLY A 276 5.71 -7.01 6.55
N LEU A 277 5.14 -6.64 7.69
CA LEU A 277 5.54 -5.49 8.50
C LEU A 277 6.58 -5.87 9.56
N PRO A 278 7.45 -4.92 9.97
CA PRO A 278 8.36 -5.13 11.10
C PRO A 278 7.60 -5.45 12.39
N LEU A 279 8.01 -6.48 13.11
CA LEU A 279 7.39 -6.90 14.37
C LEU A 279 7.62 -5.86 15.47
N TYR A 280 6.58 -5.54 16.23
CA TYR A 280 6.67 -4.62 17.36
C TYR A 280 7.22 -5.31 18.60
N TYR A 281 6.74 -6.52 18.92
CA TYR A 281 7.20 -7.27 20.09
C TYR A 281 8.36 -8.20 19.74
N GLN A 282 9.35 -8.28 20.62
CA GLN A 282 10.45 -9.24 20.54
C GLN A 282 10.06 -10.47 21.35
N VAL A 283 10.13 -11.64 20.70
CA VAL A 283 9.62 -12.90 21.26
C VAL A 283 10.74 -13.93 21.32
N GLU A 284 10.87 -14.62 22.45
CA GLU A 284 11.73 -15.80 22.61
C GLU A 284 10.86 -16.98 23.09
N GLY A 285 10.75 -18.01 22.26
CA GLY A 285 9.75 -19.06 22.49
C GLY A 285 8.33 -18.52 22.37
N GLU A 286 7.56 -18.57 23.46
CA GLU A 286 6.20 -18.00 23.56
C GLU A 286 6.15 -16.75 24.47
N GLU A 287 7.30 -16.27 24.94
CA GLU A 287 7.39 -15.13 25.85
C GLU A 287 7.77 -13.84 25.11
N VAL A 288 7.13 -12.73 25.50
CA VAL A 288 7.50 -11.39 25.04
C VAL A 288 8.61 -10.85 25.95
N ILE A 289 9.81 -10.72 25.42
CA ILE A 289 11.01 -10.30 26.18
C ILE A 289 11.36 -8.81 25.99
N GLY A 290 10.71 -8.15 25.03
CA GLY A 290 10.99 -6.75 24.71
C GLY A 290 10.12 -6.24 23.56
N PHE A 291 10.41 -5.03 23.08
CA PHE A 291 9.72 -4.43 21.95
C PHE A 291 10.63 -3.46 21.19
N ASN A 292 10.32 -3.21 19.91
CA ASN A 292 10.96 -2.22 19.07
C ASN A 292 10.03 -0.99 18.93
N PRO A 293 10.32 0.14 19.59
CA PRO A 293 9.46 1.32 19.54
C PRO A 293 9.39 1.94 18.13
N ASP A 294 10.34 1.66 17.25
CA ASP A 294 10.39 2.22 15.89
C ASP A 294 9.67 1.32 14.87
N ALA A 295 9.22 0.13 15.27
CA ALA A 295 8.48 -0.76 14.39
C ALA A 295 7.08 -0.21 14.06
N LEU A 296 6.70 -0.33 12.79
CA LEU A 296 5.42 0.13 12.24
C LEU A 296 4.35 -0.98 12.17
N GLY A 297 4.68 -2.18 12.66
CA GLY A 297 3.75 -3.30 12.80
C GLY A 297 2.67 -3.05 13.83
N TYR A 298 1.75 -4.01 13.91
CA TYR A 298 0.66 -4.02 14.87
C TYR A 298 1.16 -4.24 16.29
N ARG A 299 0.44 -3.63 17.24
CA ARG A 299 0.68 -3.68 18.67
C ARG A 299 -0.60 -3.40 19.45
N LEU A 300 -0.55 -3.59 20.76
CA LEU A 300 -1.54 -2.99 21.66
C LEU A 300 -1.34 -1.46 21.70
N PRO A 301 -2.41 -0.67 21.85
CA PRO A 301 -2.28 0.77 22.07
C PRO A 301 -1.53 1.03 23.38
N THR A 302 -0.79 2.13 23.46
CA THR A 302 -0.28 2.57 24.77
C THR A 302 -1.44 3.04 25.64
N GLU A 303 -1.24 3.03 26.95
CA GLU A 303 -2.25 3.51 27.89
C GLU A 303 -2.62 4.98 27.61
N ALA A 304 -1.62 5.77 27.21
CA ALA A 304 -1.80 7.16 26.84
C ALA A 304 -2.58 7.32 25.54
N GLU A 305 -2.28 6.53 24.51
CA GLU A 305 -3.03 6.53 23.24
C GLU A 305 -4.49 6.13 23.46
N TRP A 306 -4.72 5.05 24.22
CA TRP A 306 -6.06 4.60 24.59
C TRP A 306 -6.82 5.69 25.33
N ALA A 307 -6.20 6.31 26.34
CA ALA A 307 -6.83 7.37 27.12
C ALA A 307 -7.08 8.64 26.30
N TRP A 308 -6.22 8.98 25.35
CA TRP A 308 -6.42 10.13 24.46
C TRP A 308 -7.66 9.90 23.58
N VAL A 309 -7.74 8.74 22.93
CA VAL A 309 -8.88 8.38 22.07
C VAL A 309 -10.18 8.31 22.89
N ALA A 310 -10.13 7.74 24.09
CA ALA A 310 -11.32 7.60 24.93
C ALA A 310 -11.81 8.94 25.49
N ARG A 311 -10.89 9.82 25.93
CA ARG A 311 -11.24 10.97 26.78
C ARG A 311 -11.25 12.32 26.09
N THR A 312 -10.57 12.49 24.97
CA THR A 312 -10.48 13.82 24.35
C THR A 312 -11.56 14.01 23.31
N ASP A 313 -12.17 15.19 23.21
CA ASP A 313 -13.24 15.46 22.24
C ASP A 313 -12.76 16.22 20.99
N GLY A 314 -11.45 16.41 20.84
CA GLY A 314 -10.84 17.21 19.77
C GLY A 314 -10.90 18.73 19.99
N SER A 315 -11.61 19.20 21.02
CA SER A 315 -11.69 20.62 21.39
C SER A 315 -10.78 21.00 22.58
N GLY A 316 -10.00 20.03 23.06
CA GLY A 316 -9.10 20.20 24.21
C GLY A 316 -9.74 19.88 25.56
N ASN A 317 -11.01 19.45 25.58
CA ASN A 317 -11.65 18.98 26.80
C ASN A 317 -11.32 17.52 27.07
N VAL A 318 -11.37 17.14 28.36
CA VAL A 318 -11.18 15.77 28.82
C VAL A 318 -12.46 15.29 29.48
N LEU A 319 -13.04 14.22 28.93
CA LEU A 319 -14.27 13.60 29.38
C LEU A 319 -14.04 12.73 30.62
N LYS A 320 -15.04 12.72 31.50
CA LYS A 320 -15.11 11.82 32.66
C LYS A 320 -15.70 10.45 32.28
N TYR A 321 -16.88 10.47 31.66
CA TYR A 321 -17.55 9.30 31.05
C TYR A 321 -17.70 9.55 29.53
N PRO A 322 -17.89 8.52 28.70
CA PRO A 322 -18.02 8.72 27.24
C PRO A 322 -19.27 9.55 26.87
N TRP A 323 -20.30 9.58 27.73
CA TRP A 323 -21.53 10.35 27.57
C TRP A 323 -21.51 11.70 28.32
N GLY A 324 -20.35 12.13 28.82
CA GLY A 324 -20.18 13.37 29.59
C GLY A 324 -20.08 13.14 31.09
N ASP A 325 -20.81 13.90 31.90
CA ASP A 325 -20.67 13.94 33.37
C ASP A 325 -21.88 13.37 34.13
N GLN A 326 -22.99 13.09 33.44
CA GLN A 326 -24.26 12.71 34.07
C GLN A 326 -24.30 11.21 34.42
N LEU A 327 -25.00 10.89 35.51
CA LEU A 327 -25.37 9.54 35.90
C LEU A 327 -26.86 9.50 36.28
N PRO A 328 -27.58 8.40 35.99
CA PRO A 328 -27.11 7.20 35.27
C PRO A 328 -26.76 7.49 33.79
N PRO A 329 -26.02 6.59 33.12
CA PRO A 329 -25.74 6.70 31.69
C PRO A 329 -27.03 6.79 30.87
N PRO A 330 -27.02 7.47 29.71
CA PRO A 330 -28.16 7.42 28.79
C PRO A 330 -28.36 6.00 28.26
N GLU A 331 -29.56 5.72 27.75
CA GLU A 331 -29.82 4.45 27.05
C GLU A 331 -28.80 4.21 25.93
N ASN A 332 -28.37 2.96 25.75
CA ASN A 332 -27.38 2.55 24.75
C ASN A 332 -25.97 3.15 24.94
N ALA A 333 -25.62 3.55 26.17
CA ALA A 333 -24.32 4.12 26.54
C ALA A 333 -23.15 3.12 26.51
N GLY A 334 -23.44 1.82 26.62
CA GLY A 334 -22.45 0.76 26.70
C GLY A 334 -23.01 -0.48 27.40
N ASN A 335 -22.20 -1.53 27.45
CA ASN A 335 -22.50 -2.76 28.19
C ASN A 335 -21.82 -2.73 29.57
N PHE A 336 -22.61 -2.83 30.63
CA PHE A 336 -22.19 -2.64 32.02
C PHE A 336 -22.85 -3.66 32.95
N ALA A 337 -22.39 -3.74 34.20
CA ALA A 337 -23.11 -4.54 35.19
C ALA A 337 -24.45 -3.87 35.51
N ASP A 338 -25.53 -4.40 34.96
CA ASP A 338 -26.88 -3.84 35.00
C ASP A 338 -27.88 -4.77 35.71
N VAL A 339 -29.18 -4.46 35.65
CA VAL A 339 -30.21 -5.29 36.30
C VAL A 339 -30.23 -6.76 35.84
N THR A 340 -29.75 -7.07 34.64
CA THR A 340 -29.75 -8.42 34.06
C THR A 340 -28.74 -9.34 34.74
N VAL A 341 -27.58 -8.81 35.16
CA VAL A 341 -26.49 -9.57 35.81
C VAL A 341 -26.55 -9.55 37.34
N ARG A 342 -27.54 -8.85 37.93
CA ARG A 342 -27.68 -8.66 39.39
C ARG A 342 -27.67 -9.95 40.19
N ALA A 343 -28.31 -11.01 39.68
CA ALA A 343 -28.36 -12.30 40.36
C ALA A 343 -26.98 -12.98 40.46
N TYR A 344 -26.03 -12.57 39.63
CA TYR A 344 -24.68 -13.13 39.55
C TYR A 344 -23.63 -12.26 40.23
N LEU A 345 -23.57 -10.95 39.93
CA LEU A 345 -22.55 -10.03 40.47
C LEU A 345 -22.95 -9.34 41.79
N GLY A 346 -24.25 -9.31 42.11
CA GLY A 346 -24.78 -8.65 43.30
C GLY A 346 -24.89 -7.12 43.17
N GLU A 347 -23.76 -6.42 43.03
CA GLU A 347 -23.73 -4.97 42.83
C GLU A 347 -23.82 -4.62 41.34
N VAL A 348 -24.84 -3.84 40.99
CA VAL A 348 -25.13 -3.43 39.60
C VAL A 348 -25.56 -1.98 39.57
N MET A 349 -25.50 -1.39 38.39
CA MET A 349 -25.97 -0.05 38.14
C MET A 349 -27.48 0.06 38.35
N PHE A 350 -27.89 1.15 39.00
CA PHE A 350 -29.29 1.44 39.25
C PHE A 350 -29.93 2.11 38.03
N ASP A 351 -31.16 1.70 37.68
CA ASP A 351 -31.95 2.24 36.56
C ASP A 351 -31.24 2.23 35.19
N TYR A 352 -30.38 1.24 34.95
CA TYR A 352 -29.77 0.97 33.65
C TYR A 352 -30.05 -0.48 33.21
N ASN A 353 -30.29 -0.67 31.91
CA ASN A 353 -30.50 -1.98 31.30
C ASN A 353 -30.02 -1.95 29.84
N ASP A 354 -28.93 -2.64 29.54
CA ASP A 354 -28.40 -2.80 28.18
C ASP A 354 -28.90 -4.07 27.49
N ASN A 355 -29.62 -4.93 28.21
CA ASN A 355 -30.18 -6.21 27.77
C ASN A 355 -29.15 -7.33 27.54
N TYR A 356 -27.90 -7.17 27.99
CA TYR A 356 -26.86 -8.18 27.89
C TYR A 356 -26.42 -8.65 29.28
N PHE A 357 -26.52 -9.97 29.51
CA PHE A 357 -26.08 -10.57 30.78
C PHE A 357 -24.54 -10.55 30.93
N ALA A 358 -23.81 -10.57 29.81
CA ALA A 358 -22.36 -10.59 29.74
C ALA A 358 -21.90 -9.85 28.48
N THR A 359 -20.84 -10.28 27.79
CA THR A 359 -20.37 -9.59 26.58
C THR A 359 -21.45 -9.48 25.50
N ALA A 360 -21.54 -8.30 24.90
CA ALA A 360 -22.36 -8.03 23.74
C ALA A 360 -21.50 -8.19 22.47
N PRO A 361 -22.10 -8.39 21.29
CA PRO A 361 -21.37 -8.23 20.04
C PRO A 361 -20.68 -6.86 20.00
N VAL A 362 -19.46 -6.81 19.49
CA VAL A 362 -18.71 -5.56 19.31
C VAL A 362 -19.50 -4.56 18.47
N ALA A 363 -19.31 -3.26 18.74
CA ALA A 363 -20.01 -2.15 18.09
C ALA A 363 -21.54 -2.19 18.20
N SER A 364 -22.08 -2.76 19.28
CA SER A 364 -23.53 -2.75 19.56
C SER A 364 -24.04 -1.41 20.10
N PHE A 365 -23.15 -0.62 20.71
CA PHE A 365 -23.47 0.65 21.38
C PHE A 365 -23.00 1.85 20.58
N ALA A 366 -23.39 3.05 21.00
CA ALA A 366 -22.97 4.27 20.32
C ALA A 366 -21.44 4.45 20.39
N PRO A 367 -20.78 4.82 19.28
CA PRO A 367 -19.36 5.13 19.32
C PRO A 367 -19.12 6.49 20.01
N ASN A 368 -17.88 6.73 20.42
CA ASN A 368 -17.46 8.05 20.86
C ASN A 368 -17.41 9.06 19.68
N GLN A 369 -17.07 10.31 19.95
CA GLN A 369 -16.92 11.38 18.95
C GLN A 369 -15.91 11.08 17.83
N TYR A 370 -15.02 10.09 18.01
CA TYR A 370 -14.09 9.64 17.00
C TYR A 370 -14.59 8.43 16.20
N GLY A 371 -15.79 7.91 16.49
CA GLY A 371 -16.31 6.72 15.84
C GLY A 371 -15.82 5.41 16.46
N ILE A 372 -15.07 5.45 17.57
CA ILE A 372 -14.54 4.25 18.24
C ILE A 372 -15.57 3.71 19.22
N PHE A 373 -15.84 2.42 19.14
CA PHE A 373 -16.85 1.70 19.90
C PHE A 373 -16.29 1.09 21.19
N ASP A 374 -17.20 0.89 22.14
CA ASP A 374 -17.04 0.06 23.34
C ASP A 374 -15.92 0.46 24.33
N LEU A 375 -15.18 1.55 24.11
CA LEU A 375 -14.13 2.02 25.04
C LEU A 375 -14.58 2.24 26.49
N ALA A 376 -15.89 2.34 26.71
CA ALA A 376 -16.44 2.56 28.03
C ALA A 376 -16.93 1.30 28.72
N GLY A 377 -17.18 0.19 28.04
CA GLY A 377 -17.85 -1.00 28.59
C GLY A 377 -17.64 -2.22 27.71
N ASN A 378 -18.53 -3.21 27.79
CA ASN A 378 -18.35 -4.52 27.14
C ASN A 378 -17.20 -5.31 27.76
N VAL A 379 -15.95 -5.06 27.36
CA VAL A 379 -14.78 -5.66 28.00
C VAL A 379 -13.75 -4.60 28.32
N SER A 380 -13.06 -4.75 29.45
CA SER A 380 -11.85 -3.99 29.68
C SER A 380 -10.76 -4.47 28.71
N GLU A 381 -9.76 -3.64 28.47
CA GLU A 381 -8.79 -3.87 27.41
C GLU A 381 -7.36 -3.88 27.91
N TRP A 382 -6.60 -4.90 27.52
CA TRP A 382 -5.15 -4.89 27.62
C TRP A 382 -4.58 -3.72 26.80
N VAL A 383 -3.67 -2.97 27.41
CA VAL A 383 -2.83 -1.97 26.73
C VAL A 383 -1.36 -2.37 26.82
N HIS A 384 -0.49 -1.75 26.02
CA HIS A 384 0.92 -2.10 25.94
C HIS A 384 1.64 -2.01 27.30
N ASP A 385 1.35 -0.96 28.08
CA ASP A 385 2.11 -0.56 29.25
C ASP A 385 2.12 -1.59 30.37
N TYR A 386 3.29 -1.81 30.98
CA TYR A 386 3.35 -2.37 32.32
C TYR A 386 2.61 -1.48 33.32
N TYR A 387 1.93 -2.09 34.28
CA TYR A 387 1.28 -1.38 35.35
C TYR A 387 2.29 -0.94 36.41
N GLY A 388 2.34 0.36 36.67
CA GLY A 388 3.23 0.93 37.67
C GLY A 388 2.98 2.40 37.95
N ALA A 389 3.77 2.95 38.87
CA ALA A 389 3.79 4.38 39.12
C ALA A 389 4.51 5.07 37.95
N VAL A 390 3.80 5.97 37.30
CA VAL A 390 4.25 6.74 36.13
C VAL A 390 4.00 8.22 36.40
N GLY A 391 4.88 9.08 35.87
CA GLY A 391 4.86 10.51 36.12
C GLY A 391 6.28 11.10 36.10
N ALA A 392 6.58 11.91 35.08
CA ALA A 392 7.84 12.62 35.02
C ALA A 392 7.89 13.78 36.04
N VAL A 393 9.00 13.89 36.77
CA VAL A 393 9.31 15.11 37.51
C VAL A 393 9.88 16.13 36.52
N GLY A 394 9.04 17.04 36.00
CA GLY A 394 9.54 18.23 35.31
C GLY A 394 9.09 18.50 33.86
N GLY A 395 7.93 18.02 33.41
CA GLY A 395 7.38 18.40 32.10
C GLY A 395 6.37 17.40 31.54
N PRO A 396 5.82 17.65 30.35
CA PRO A 396 4.93 16.71 29.69
C PRO A 396 5.70 15.45 29.26
N GLU A 397 5.06 14.30 29.39
CA GLU A 397 5.59 13.01 28.94
C GLU A 397 5.29 12.83 27.45
N VAL A 398 6.33 12.63 26.63
CA VAL A 398 6.21 12.52 25.17
C VAL A 398 6.11 11.05 24.77
N ASP A 399 5.03 10.67 24.06
CA ASP A 399 4.73 9.29 23.62
C ASP A 399 5.07 8.20 24.66
N PRO A 400 4.54 8.30 25.91
CA PRO A 400 4.89 7.36 26.97
C PRO A 400 4.42 5.94 26.66
N LYS A 401 5.22 4.95 27.05
CA LYS A 401 4.99 3.51 26.81
C LYS A 401 4.95 2.70 28.11
N GLY A 402 4.78 3.41 29.23
CA GLY A 402 4.79 2.83 30.57
C GLY A 402 6.21 2.61 31.11
N PRO A 403 6.33 1.98 32.28
CA PRO A 403 7.61 1.56 32.85
C PRO A 403 8.31 0.51 31.97
N GLU A 404 9.65 0.49 31.97
CA GLU A 404 10.44 -0.50 31.22
C GLU A 404 10.27 -1.93 31.75
N LEU A 405 9.98 -2.08 33.03
CA LEU A 405 9.81 -3.36 33.71
C LEU A 405 8.56 -3.32 34.60
N GLY A 406 7.85 -4.46 34.67
CA GLY A 406 6.71 -4.65 35.56
C GLY A 406 6.33 -6.12 35.69
N GLN A 407 5.50 -6.41 36.68
CA GLN A 407 4.92 -7.75 36.88
C GLN A 407 3.57 -7.88 36.17
N PHE A 408 2.75 -6.82 36.23
CA PHE A 408 1.40 -6.80 35.68
C PHE A 408 1.34 -5.84 34.50
N HIS A 409 0.44 -6.10 33.56
CA HIS A 409 0.11 -5.15 32.50
C HIS A 409 -1.12 -4.32 32.88
N THR A 410 -1.19 -3.12 32.32
CA THR A 410 -2.29 -2.20 32.56
C THR A 410 -3.53 -2.65 31.78
N ILE A 411 -4.69 -2.51 32.42
CA ILE A 411 -6.01 -2.76 31.85
C ILE A 411 -6.81 -1.45 31.89
N ARG A 412 -7.51 -1.14 30.80
CA ARG A 412 -8.27 0.11 30.63
C ARG A 412 -9.73 -0.14 30.25
N GLY A 413 -10.58 0.84 30.49
CA GLY A 413 -12.02 0.74 30.22
C GLY A 413 -12.79 -0.04 31.29
N SER A 414 -14.11 0.12 31.28
CA SER A 414 -15.02 -0.69 32.09
C SER A 414 -15.33 -2.01 31.36
N SER A 415 -16.16 -2.86 31.97
CA SER A 415 -16.62 -4.11 31.36
C SER A 415 -18.09 -4.36 31.70
N TRP A 416 -18.68 -5.40 31.10
CA TRP A 416 -20.00 -5.94 31.47
C TRP A 416 -20.10 -6.32 32.95
N ALA A 417 -18.95 -6.49 33.64
CA ALA A 417 -18.89 -6.83 35.06
C ALA A 417 -18.78 -5.62 36.00
N HIS A 418 -18.79 -4.40 35.47
CA HIS A 418 -18.59 -3.17 36.23
C HIS A 418 -19.82 -2.26 36.21
N GLY A 419 -20.29 -1.85 37.40
CA GLY A 419 -21.49 -1.00 37.54
C GLY A 419 -21.34 0.19 38.50
N ALA A 420 -20.19 0.34 39.15
CA ALA A 420 -19.93 1.41 40.11
C ALA A 420 -19.25 2.62 39.47
N ILE A 421 -19.45 3.79 40.08
CA ILE A 421 -18.93 5.09 39.60
C ILE A 421 -17.41 5.09 39.38
N THR A 422 -16.68 4.24 40.09
CA THR A 422 -15.22 4.15 40.00
C THR A 422 -14.78 3.61 38.65
N GLU A 423 -15.36 2.51 38.19
CA GLU A 423 -14.95 1.72 37.03
C GLU A 423 -15.50 2.28 35.72
N LEU A 424 -16.65 2.94 35.75
CA LEU A 424 -17.27 3.56 34.57
C LEU A 424 -16.49 4.77 34.03
N ARG A 425 -15.58 5.34 34.83
CA ARG A 425 -14.82 6.52 34.43
C ARG A 425 -13.77 6.12 33.41
N LEU A 426 -13.59 6.94 32.38
CA LEU A 426 -12.55 6.74 31.39
C LEU A 426 -11.13 6.89 31.95
N SER A 427 -10.99 7.42 33.17
CA SER A 427 -9.74 7.48 33.93
C SER A 427 -9.43 6.18 34.69
N PHE A 428 -10.38 5.25 34.83
CA PHE A 428 -10.23 4.02 35.60
C PHE A 428 -9.08 3.12 35.10
N ARG A 429 -8.12 2.84 35.99
CA ARG A 429 -6.98 1.96 35.73
C ARG A 429 -7.09 0.69 36.56
N ASP A 430 -7.01 -0.45 35.89
CA ASP A 430 -6.86 -1.77 36.49
C ASP A 430 -5.56 -2.44 36.02
N PHE A 431 -5.27 -3.63 36.55
CA PHE A 431 -4.08 -4.39 36.17
C PHE A 431 -4.32 -5.89 36.28
N GLY A 432 -3.51 -6.66 35.56
CA GLY A 432 -3.57 -8.12 35.63
C GLY A 432 -2.41 -8.79 34.92
N GLU A 433 -2.46 -10.12 34.93
CA GLU A 433 -1.52 -11.04 34.26
C GLU A 433 -2.32 -12.19 33.65
N GLU A 434 -3.20 -12.77 34.46
CA GLU A 434 -4.06 -13.89 34.06
C GLU A 434 -5.18 -13.48 33.09
N PRO A 435 -5.59 -14.39 32.18
CA PRO A 435 -6.81 -14.24 31.39
C PRO A 435 -8.05 -14.04 32.27
N ARG A 436 -8.98 -13.19 31.80
CA ARG A 436 -10.26 -12.92 32.46
C ARG A 436 -11.41 -12.94 31.45
N ASP A 437 -12.61 -13.26 31.91
CA ASP A 437 -13.84 -13.29 31.11
C ASP A 437 -14.42 -11.90 30.81
N ASP A 438 -13.84 -10.85 31.38
CA ASP A 438 -14.21 -9.45 31.20
C ASP A 438 -13.08 -8.59 30.63
N VAL A 439 -11.96 -9.21 30.20
CA VAL A 439 -10.80 -8.53 29.61
C VAL A 439 -10.49 -9.08 28.22
N GLY A 440 -10.56 -8.19 27.22
CA GLY A 440 -10.11 -8.40 25.86
C GLY A 440 -9.02 -7.41 25.47
N PHE A 441 -8.99 -7.00 24.21
CA PHE A 441 -8.02 -6.02 23.72
C PHE A 441 -8.44 -5.45 22.36
N ARG A 442 -7.76 -4.37 21.94
CA ARG A 442 -7.82 -3.84 20.57
C ARG A 442 -6.42 -3.59 20.04
N ILE A 443 -6.31 -3.46 18.73
CA ILE A 443 -5.03 -3.29 18.04
C ILE A 443 -4.80 -1.85 17.59
N ALA A 444 -3.53 -1.47 17.52
CA ALA A 444 -3.05 -0.21 17.00
C ALA A 444 -1.76 -0.42 16.19
N ARG A 445 -1.34 0.56 15.40
CA ARG A 445 -0.01 0.62 14.78
C ARG A 445 0.37 2.05 14.44
N TYR A 446 1.65 2.36 14.39
CA TYR A 446 2.10 3.69 13.98
C TYR A 446 1.89 3.91 12.48
N LEU A 447 1.67 5.17 12.10
CA LEU A 447 1.75 5.61 10.71
C LEU A 447 3.22 5.56 10.26
N GLU A 448 3.47 5.12 9.03
CA GLU A 448 4.81 5.11 8.43
C GLU A 448 5.37 6.54 8.32
N GLU A 449 6.63 6.71 8.76
CA GLU A 449 7.31 8.01 8.86
C GLU A 449 7.59 8.71 7.54
#